data_AF-A0A3D8U0I2-F1
#
_entry.id   AF-A0A3D8U0I2-F1
#
_cell.length_a   1.000
_cell.length_b   1.000
_cell.length_c   1.000
_cell.angle_alpha   90.00
_cell.angle_beta   90.00
_cell.angle_gamma   90.00
#
_symmetry.space_group_name_H-M   'P 1'
#
loop_
_entity.id
_entity.type
_entity.pdbx_description
1 polymer ?
#
loop_
_entity_poly.entity_id
_entity_poly.type
_entity_poly.pdbx_seq_one_letter_code
_entity_poly.pdbx_strand_id
1 'polypeptide(L)'
;MRAFPWNNAGISRQNRGNVVPMMIALKAATPQLPRTTAVADHVVAVDETDSTNALAVQMIGDGSLTLPDHQDGELAVAVVAADRQTAGRGRNGHKWVSQPGRCSTMSYAVRIPRAIATDESVNGWLQMIAGLVTLDALNGMIEEYGAAPNQPDCSLELKWPNDVFCHGLKLGGLLSE
;
A
#
# COMPACT_ATOMS: atom_id res chain seq x y z
N MET A 1 -27.68 15.76 42.74
CA MET A 1 -26.23 16.07 42.81
C MET A 1 -25.90 16.99 41.65
N ARG A 2 -25.17 18.07 41.93
CA ARG A 2 -25.12 19.32 41.17
C ARG A 2 -24.37 19.17 39.84
N ALA A 3 -24.98 19.69 38.76
CA ALA A 3 -24.33 19.95 37.48
C ALA A 3 -23.44 21.20 37.61
N PHE A 4 -22.20 21.11 37.15
CA PHE A 4 -21.25 22.22 37.07
C PHE A 4 -21.46 23.00 35.75
N PRO A 5 -21.44 24.35 35.78
CA PRO A 5 -21.70 25.17 34.61
C PRO A 5 -20.44 25.37 33.76
N TRP A 6 -20.63 25.35 32.43
CA TRP A 6 -19.63 25.76 31.45
C TRP A 6 -19.59 27.29 31.38
N ASN A 7 -18.44 27.88 31.71
CA ASN A 7 -18.19 29.31 31.56
C ASN A 7 -17.62 29.57 30.15
N ASN A 8 -18.37 30.31 29.33
CA ASN A 8 -17.92 30.83 28.04
C ASN A 8 -17.05 32.07 28.27
N ALA A 9 -15.73 31.92 28.25
CA ALA A 9 -14.80 33.04 28.13
C ALA A 9 -14.45 33.23 26.65
N GLY A 10 -14.87 34.37 26.10
CA GLY A 10 -14.65 34.75 24.71
C GLY A 10 -13.17 34.89 24.37
N ILE A 11 -12.69 34.08 23.42
CA ILE A 11 -11.41 34.28 22.75
C ILE A 11 -11.71 35.00 21.44
N SER A 12 -11.19 36.21 21.32
CA SER A 12 -11.24 37.04 20.11
C SER A 12 -10.64 36.27 18.92
N ARG A 13 -11.44 36.09 17.85
CA ARG A 13 -10.96 35.59 16.57
C ARG A 13 -10.06 36.64 15.92
N GLN A 14 -8.75 36.54 16.15
CA GLN A 14 -7.78 37.20 15.28
C GLN A 14 -7.68 36.44 13.95
N ASN A 15 -7.67 37.22 12.87
CA ASN A 15 -7.54 36.83 11.47
C ASN A 15 -6.40 35.81 11.26
N ARG A 16 -6.74 34.52 11.17
CA ARG A 16 -5.87 33.55 10.47
C ARG A 16 -6.22 33.66 9.00
N GLY A 17 -5.33 34.26 8.21
CA GLY A 17 -5.46 34.23 6.77
C GLY A 17 -5.65 32.78 6.31
N ASN A 18 -6.61 32.57 5.41
CA ASN A 18 -6.81 31.30 4.73
C ASN A 18 -5.55 31.01 3.90
N VAL A 19 -4.57 30.35 4.50
CA VAL A 19 -3.52 29.70 3.74
C VAL A 19 -4.15 28.44 3.18
N VAL A 20 -4.76 28.53 1.99
CA VAL A 20 -5.14 27.34 1.24
C VAL A 20 -3.82 26.64 0.88
N PRO A 21 -3.53 25.43 1.39
CA PRO A 21 -2.31 24.74 0.99
C PRO A 21 -2.37 24.55 -0.53
N MET A 22 -1.40 25.14 -1.22
CA MET A 22 -1.22 24.95 -2.66
C MET A 22 -0.85 23.48 -2.89
N MET A 23 -1.85 22.63 -3.15
CA MET A 23 -1.63 21.27 -3.63
C MET A 23 -1.07 21.36 -5.05
N ILE A 24 0.25 21.28 -5.17
CA ILE A 24 0.88 21.06 -6.47
C ILE A 24 0.47 19.65 -6.91
N ALA A 25 -0.40 19.56 -7.92
CA ALA A 25 -0.73 18.31 -8.57
C ALA A 25 0.51 17.84 -9.34
N LEU A 26 1.18 16.81 -8.83
CA LEU A 26 2.28 16.17 -9.54
C LEU A 26 1.71 15.42 -10.75
N LYS A 27 2.43 15.46 -11.87
CA LYS A 27 2.14 14.62 -13.02
C LYS A 27 2.61 13.20 -12.71
N ALA A 28 1.81 12.20 -13.09
CA ALA A 28 2.21 10.81 -13.00
C ALA A 28 3.53 10.58 -13.75
N ALA A 29 4.44 9.82 -13.15
CA ALA A 29 5.71 9.46 -13.75
C ALA A 29 6.03 7.99 -13.49
N THR A 30 6.66 7.32 -14.45
CA THR A 30 7.03 5.91 -14.30
C THR A 30 7.97 5.70 -13.10
N PRO A 31 7.55 4.92 -12.08
CA PRO A 31 8.37 4.65 -10.90
C PRO A 31 9.72 4.02 -11.28
N GLN A 32 10.79 4.46 -10.60
CA GLN A 32 12.12 3.87 -10.74
C GLN A 32 12.36 2.91 -9.58
N LEU A 33 12.49 1.61 -9.88
CA LEU A 33 12.53 0.55 -8.87
C LEU A 33 13.81 -0.32 -8.98
N PRO A 34 15.03 0.26 -8.90
CA PRO A 34 16.28 -0.48 -9.13
C PRO A 34 16.49 -1.60 -8.09
N ARG A 35 16.14 -1.37 -6.82
CA ARG A 35 16.25 -2.39 -5.77
C ARG A 35 15.27 -3.54 -5.97
N THR A 36 14.05 -3.25 -6.41
CA THR A 36 13.06 -4.28 -6.77
C THR A 36 13.50 -5.06 -8.01
N THR A 37 14.01 -4.35 -9.03
CA THR A 37 14.52 -4.96 -10.28
C THR A 37 15.70 -5.90 -10.01
N ALA A 38 16.48 -5.64 -8.96
CA ALA A 38 17.61 -6.50 -8.59
C ALA A 38 17.20 -7.84 -7.96
N VAL A 39 15.96 -7.97 -7.48
CA VAL A 39 15.50 -9.15 -6.71
C VAL A 39 14.24 -9.83 -7.25
N ALA A 40 13.43 -9.14 -8.05
CA ALA A 40 12.24 -9.72 -8.68
C ALA A 40 12.57 -10.27 -10.07
N ASP A 41 11.92 -11.37 -10.45
CA ASP A 41 12.09 -12.00 -11.76
C ASP A 41 11.55 -11.15 -12.91
N HIS A 42 10.55 -10.32 -12.62
CA HIS A 42 9.96 -9.42 -13.60
C HIS A 42 9.45 -8.15 -12.91
N VAL A 43 9.79 -6.98 -13.45
CA VAL A 43 9.26 -5.69 -12.97
C VAL A 43 8.65 -4.92 -14.13
N VAL A 44 7.39 -4.53 -13.97
CA VAL A 44 6.66 -3.66 -14.87
C VAL A 44 6.34 -2.38 -14.11
N ALA A 45 6.75 -1.24 -14.64
CA ALA A 45 6.43 0.06 -14.07
C ALA A 45 5.76 0.92 -15.13
N VAL A 46 4.61 1.51 -14.80
CA VAL A 46 3.88 2.46 -15.65
C VAL A 46 3.65 3.75 -14.89
N ASP A 47 3.47 4.87 -15.60
CA ASP A 47 3.08 6.13 -14.97
C ASP A 47 1.66 6.05 -14.41
N GLU A 48 0.71 5.56 -15.21
CA GLU A 48 -0.70 5.49 -14.88
C GLU A 48 -1.31 4.16 -15.33
N THR A 49 -2.22 3.62 -14.52
CA THR A 49 -3.08 2.48 -14.88
C THR A 49 -4.45 2.63 -14.21
N ASP A 50 -5.41 1.79 -14.55
CA ASP A 50 -6.67 1.70 -13.83
C ASP A 50 -6.46 1.08 -12.44
N SER A 51 -5.84 -0.11 -12.40
CA SER A 51 -5.42 -0.82 -11.21
C SER A 51 -4.20 -1.70 -11.48
N THR A 52 -3.20 -1.66 -10.60
CA THR A 52 -2.01 -2.53 -10.73
C THR A 52 -2.38 -4.02 -10.65
N ASN A 53 -3.39 -4.39 -9.85
CA ASN A 53 -3.86 -5.77 -9.82
C ASN A 53 -4.54 -6.16 -11.15
N ALA A 54 -5.38 -5.28 -11.71
CA ALA A 54 -6.07 -5.56 -12.97
C ALA A 54 -5.06 -5.70 -14.12
N LEU A 55 -4.06 -4.81 -14.16
CA LEU A 55 -2.96 -4.89 -15.10
C LEU A 55 -2.16 -6.19 -14.95
N ALA A 56 -1.82 -6.59 -13.72
CA ALA A 56 -1.13 -7.86 -13.46
C ALA A 56 -1.94 -9.06 -13.98
N VAL A 57 -3.24 -9.13 -13.68
CA VAL A 57 -4.13 -10.19 -14.16
C VAL A 57 -4.20 -10.21 -15.69
N GLN A 58 -4.31 -9.05 -16.32
CA GLN A 58 -4.32 -8.94 -17.78
C GLN A 58 -3.01 -9.49 -18.38
N MET A 59 -1.86 -9.04 -17.86
CA MET A 59 -0.56 -9.43 -18.39
C MET A 59 -0.25 -10.92 -18.17
N ILE A 60 -0.74 -11.49 -17.07
CA ILE A 60 -0.67 -12.94 -16.84
C ILE A 60 -1.54 -13.68 -17.87
N GLY A 61 -2.75 -13.18 -18.11
CA GLY A 61 -3.71 -13.80 -19.03
C GLY A 61 -3.30 -13.74 -20.50
N ASP A 62 -2.63 -12.67 -20.93
CA ASP A 62 -2.14 -12.50 -22.30
C ASP A 62 -0.69 -13.00 -22.50
N GLY A 63 -0.02 -13.43 -21.43
CA GLY A 63 1.32 -13.99 -21.45
C GLY A 63 2.44 -12.95 -21.54
N SER A 64 2.15 -11.66 -21.44
CA SER A 64 3.18 -10.61 -21.38
C SER A 64 3.91 -10.56 -20.02
N LEU A 65 3.32 -11.12 -18.97
CA LEU A 65 3.96 -11.37 -17.68
C LEU A 65 4.01 -12.89 -17.42
N THR A 66 5.23 -13.43 -17.47
CA THR A 66 5.50 -14.84 -17.16
C THR A 66 6.49 -14.93 -16.00
N LEU A 67 6.25 -15.89 -15.11
CA LEU A 67 7.19 -16.24 -14.04
C LEU A 67 8.03 -17.46 -14.46
N PRO A 68 9.34 -17.50 -14.18
CA PRO A 68 10.11 -18.73 -14.31
C PRO A 68 9.67 -19.77 -13.27
N ASP A 69 10.00 -21.04 -13.52
CA ASP A 69 9.96 -22.07 -12.48
C ASP A 69 11.37 -22.17 -11.87
N HIS A 70 11.51 -21.85 -10.58
CA HIS A 70 12.78 -22.03 -9.87
C HIS A 70 12.90 -23.47 -9.37
N GLN A 71 14.06 -24.07 -9.55
CA GLN A 71 14.30 -25.48 -9.24
C GLN A 71 14.49 -25.73 -7.73
N ASP A 72 14.85 -24.70 -6.96
CA ASP A 72 15.26 -24.81 -5.55
C ASP A 72 14.12 -24.51 -4.56
N GLY A 73 12.88 -24.45 -5.05
CA GLY A 73 11.71 -24.11 -4.21
C GLY A 73 11.58 -22.62 -3.90
N GLU A 74 12.44 -21.77 -4.47
CA GLU A 74 12.25 -20.32 -4.45
C GLU A 74 10.99 -19.94 -5.25
N LEU A 75 10.19 -19.01 -4.72
CA LEU A 75 9.01 -18.54 -5.41
C LEU A 75 9.41 -17.43 -6.37
N ALA A 76 9.10 -17.61 -7.66
CA ALA A 76 9.28 -16.55 -8.63
C ALA A 76 8.27 -15.41 -8.35
N VAL A 77 8.74 -14.17 -8.45
CA VAL A 77 7.96 -12.96 -8.14
C VAL A 77 8.02 -11.97 -9.29
N ALA A 78 6.85 -11.49 -9.69
CA ALA A 78 6.71 -10.36 -10.60
C ALA A 78 6.06 -9.18 -9.86
N VAL A 79 6.48 -7.97 -10.21
CA VAL A 79 5.97 -6.74 -9.62
C VAL A 79 5.41 -5.85 -10.72
N VAL A 80 4.17 -5.41 -10.55
CA VAL A 80 3.53 -4.39 -11.38
C VAL A 80 3.32 -3.14 -10.53
N ALA A 81 3.95 -2.04 -10.90
CA ALA A 81 3.90 -0.79 -10.17
C ALA A 81 3.32 0.34 -11.04
N ALA A 82 2.60 1.25 -10.39
CA ALA A 82 2.14 2.49 -11.00
C ALA A 82 2.36 3.66 -10.04
N ASP A 83 2.54 4.86 -10.57
CA ASP A 83 2.53 6.08 -9.75
C ASP A 83 1.09 6.59 -9.53
N ARG A 84 0.19 6.32 -10.48
CA ARG A 84 -1.23 6.63 -10.37
C ARG A 84 -2.13 5.47 -10.76
N GLN A 85 -3.14 5.23 -9.91
CA GLN A 85 -4.30 4.38 -10.24
C GLN A 85 -5.53 5.26 -10.43
N THR A 86 -6.18 5.18 -11.59
CA THR A 86 -7.42 5.93 -11.89
C THR A 86 -8.69 5.24 -11.41
N ALA A 87 -8.64 3.92 -11.24
CA ALA A 87 -9.73 3.08 -10.75
C ALA A 87 -9.24 2.10 -9.67
N GLY A 88 -8.40 2.60 -8.76
CA GLY A 88 -7.85 1.81 -7.67
C GLY A 88 -8.95 1.13 -6.84
N ARG A 89 -8.69 -0.12 -6.47
CA ARG A 89 -9.66 -0.97 -5.75
C ARG A 89 -9.21 -1.21 -4.31
N GLY A 90 -10.17 -1.14 -3.41
CA GLY A 90 -10.07 -1.68 -2.05
C GLY A 90 -11.04 -2.85 -1.87
N ARG A 91 -10.96 -3.51 -0.71
CA ARG A 91 -11.90 -4.58 -0.33
C ARG A 91 -13.36 -4.11 -0.39
N ASN A 92 -14.26 -5.06 -0.63
CA ASN A 92 -15.71 -4.86 -0.65
C ASN A 92 -16.17 -3.77 -1.63
N GLY A 93 -15.44 -3.57 -2.73
CA GLY A 93 -15.79 -2.58 -3.75
C GLY A 93 -15.50 -1.13 -3.36
N HIS A 94 -14.79 -0.89 -2.26
CA HIS A 94 -14.34 0.46 -1.92
C HIS A 94 -13.31 0.97 -2.94
N LYS A 95 -13.26 2.28 -3.15
CA LYS A 95 -12.27 2.91 -4.02
C LYS A 95 -10.96 3.12 -3.27
N TRP A 96 -9.85 2.83 -3.93
CA TRP A 96 -8.51 3.24 -3.51
C TRP A 96 -8.10 4.48 -4.29
N VAL A 97 -7.81 5.57 -3.58
CA VAL A 97 -7.38 6.83 -4.20
C VAL A 97 -5.86 6.89 -4.19
N SER A 98 -5.26 7.06 -5.37
CA SER A 98 -3.82 7.26 -5.52
C SER A 98 -3.53 8.65 -6.09
N GLN A 99 -2.54 9.34 -5.54
CA GLN A 99 -2.04 10.61 -6.04
C GLN A 99 -0.58 10.46 -6.48
N PRO A 100 -0.20 10.97 -7.67
CA PRO A 100 1.18 10.94 -8.15
C PRO A 100 2.17 11.46 -7.11
N GLY A 101 3.26 10.71 -6.89
CA GLY A 101 4.33 11.03 -5.95
C GLY A 101 3.92 11.02 -4.47
N ARG A 102 2.72 10.55 -4.13
CA ARG A 102 2.19 10.49 -2.75
C ARG A 102 1.82 9.07 -2.32
N CYS A 103 1.72 8.13 -3.26
CA CYS A 103 1.33 6.76 -3.01
C CYS A 103 2.36 5.81 -3.62
N SER A 104 2.67 4.72 -2.91
CA SER A 104 3.38 3.58 -3.47
C SER A 104 2.33 2.53 -3.83
N THR A 105 2.03 2.37 -5.13
CA THR A 105 1.03 1.41 -5.61
C THR A 105 1.68 0.30 -6.43
N MET A 106 1.61 -0.92 -5.89
CA MET A 106 2.30 -2.10 -6.42
C MET A 106 1.43 -3.35 -6.23
N SER A 107 1.53 -4.27 -7.18
CA SER A 107 0.96 -5.61 -7.12
C SER A 107 2.06 -6.64 -7.32
N TYR A 108 2.05 -7.67 -6.48
CA TYR A 108 3.01 -8.76 -6.51
C TYR A 108 2.29 -10.01 -7.02
N ALA A 109 2.80 -10.59 -8.11
CA ALA A 109 2.28 -11.83 -8.67
C ALA A 109 3.24 -12.97 -8.33
N VAL A 110 2.69 -14.04 -7.75
CA VAL A 110 3.41 -15.26 -7.34
C VAL A 110 2.59 -16.49 -7.69
N ARG A 111 3.27 -17.60 -8.01
CA ARG A 111 2.59 -18.90 -8.18
C ARG A 111 2.44 -19.58 -6.82
N ILE A 112 1.20 -19.89 -6.45
CA ILE A 112 0.90 -20.67 -5.24
C ILE A 112 0.16 -21.96 -5.61
N PRO A 113 0.26 -23.02 -4.79
CA PRO A 113 -0.56 -24.22 -4.97
C PRO A 113 -2.04 -23.87 -5.03
N ARG A 114 -2.74 -24.40 -6.04
CA ARG A 114 -4.18 -24.15 -6.23
C ARG A 114 -5.01 -24.44 -4.98
N ALA A 115 -4.65 -25.47 -4.22
CA ALA A 115 -5.32 -25.82 -2.97
C ALA A 115 -5.32 -24.67 -1.96
N ILE A 116 -4.22 -23.90 -1.85
CA ILE A 116 -4.14 -22.73 -0.96
C ILE A 116 -5.00 -21.57 -1.49
N ALA A 117 -5.02 -21.37 -2.81
CA ALA A 117 -5.78 -20.29 -3.42
C ALA A 117 -7.30 -20.49 -3.33
N THR A 118 -7.77 -21.74 -3.47
CA THR A 118 -9.21 -22.04 -3.60
C THR A 118 -9.88 -22.50 -2.30
N ASP A 119 -9.12 -22.92 -1.30
CA ASP A 119 -9.67 -23.34 -0.02
C ASP A 119 -9.97 -22.12 0.87
N GLU A 120 -11.26 -21.86 1.09
CA GLU A 120 -11.76 -20.73 1.88
C GLU A 120 -11.32 -20.75 3.35
N SER A 121 -10.93 -21.92 3.88
CA SER A 121 -10.41 -22.03 5.24
C SER A 121 -8.99 -21.48 5.40
N VAL A 122 -8.24 -21.36 4.29
CA VAL A 122 -6.84 -20.93 4.31
C VAL A 122 -6.54 -19.70 3.44
N ASN A 123 -7.27 -19.46 2.36
CA ASN A 123 -6.94 -18.41 1.40
C ASN A 123 -6.95 -16.99 2.02
N GLY A 124 -7.78 -16.76 3.04
CA GLY A 124 -7.84 -15.51 3.79
C GLY A 124 -6.52 -15.14 4.50
N TRP A 125 -5.66 -16.12 4.77
CA TRP A 125 -4.35 -15.88 5.38
C TRP A 125 -3.35 -15.24 4.42
N LEU A 126 -3.51 -15.36 3.10
CA LEU A 126 -2.62 -14.72 2.13
C LEU A 126 -2.59 -13.20 2.32
N GLN A 127 -3.76 -12.61 2.58
CA GLN A 127 -3.93 -11.20 2.91
C GLN A 127 -3.18 -10.80 4.19
N MET A 128 -3.23 -11.65 5.21
CA MET A 128 -2.55 -11.42 6.50
C MET A 128 -1.03 -11.56 6.38
N ILE A 129 -0.56 -12.57 5.64
CA ILE A 129 0.87 -12.78 5.35
C ILE A 129 1.43 -11.57 4.59
N ALA A 130 0.72 -11.11 3.55
CA ALA A 130 1.12 -9.90 2.82
C ALA A 130 1.20 -8.67 3.74
N GLY A 131 0.27 -8.56 4.70
CA GLY A 131 0.31 -7.50 5.72
C GLY A 131 1.56 -7.57 6.61
N LEU A 132 1.88 -8.76 7.13
CA LEU A 132 3.07 -8.97 7.98
C LEU A 132 4.36 -8.64 7.22
N VAL A 133 4.51 -9.17 6.00
CA VAL A 133 5.68 -8.89 5.15
C VAL A 133 5.79 -7.40 4.81
N THR A 134 4.67 -6.71 4.62
CA THR A 134 4.67 -5.26 4.40
C THR A 134 5.15 -4.51 5.64
N LEU A 135 4.74 -4.94 6.83
CA LEU A 135 5.19 -4.36 8.10
C LEU A 135 6.70 -4.55 8.28
N ASP A 136 7.19 -5.76 8.04
CA ASP A 136 8.61 -6.10 8.12
C ASP A 136 9.43 -5.29 7.12
N ALA A 137 8.97 -5.17 5.87
CA ALA A 137 9.64 -4.39 4.84
C ALA A 137 9.70 -2.89 5.19
N LEU A 138 8.62 -2.32 5.72
CA LEU A 138 8.59 -0.92 6.15
C LEU A 138 9.50 -0.67 7.36
N ASN A 139 9.50 -1.57 8.35
CA ASN A 139 10.39 -1.47 9.50
C ASN A 139 11.87 -1.60 9.09
N GLY A 140 12.20 -2.58 8.24
CA GLY A 140 13.56 -2.76 7.72
C GLY A 140 14.04 -1.55 6.92
N MET A 141 13.16 -0.94 6.11
CA MET A 141 13.46 0.31 5.41
C MET A 141 13.69 1.46 6.40
N ILE A 142 12.85 1.63 7.43
CA ILE A 142 13.04 2.68 8.46
C ILE A 142 14.42 2.54 9.12
N GLU A 143 14.79 1.31 9.50
CA GLU A 143 16.08 1.00 10.10
C GLU A 143 17.25 1.27 9.15
N GLU A 144 17.17 0.79 7.90
CA GLU A 144 18.22 0.96 6.89
C GLU A 144 18.55 2.43 6.64
N TYR A 145 17.54 3.30 6.61
CA TYR A 145 17.72 4.74 6.41
C TYR A 145 17.96 5.52 7.72
N GLY A 146 18.08 4.83 8.87
CA GLY A 146 18.31 5.45 10.17
C GLY A 146 17.18 6.40 10.60
N ALA A 147 15.97 6.19 10.09
CA ALA A 147 14.81 6.98 10.47
C ALA A 147 14.34 6.57 11.87
N ALA A 148 13.98 7.54 12.69
CA ALA A 148 13.45 7.31 14.03
C ALA A 148 12.03 7.90 14.13
N PRO A 149 11.14 7.24 14.89
CA PRO A 149 9.84 7.82 15.19
C PRO A 149 9.99 9.18 15.88
N ASN A 150 9.18 10.16 15.48
CA ASN A 150 9.13 11.47 16.15
C ASN A 150 8.55 11.39 17.58
N GLN A 151 7.80 10.33 17.88
CA GLN A 151 7.25 10.04 19.21
C GLN A 151 7.49 8.59 19.61
N PRO A 152 7.68 8.29 20.91
CA PRO A 152 7.99 6.93 21.37
C PRO A 152 6.92 5.87 21.07
N ASP A 153 5.67 6.28 20.91
CA ASP A 153 4.49 5.46 20.64
C ASP A 153 4.10 5.43 19.16
N CYS A 154 4.94 5.96 18.28
CA CYS A 154 4.71 5.94 16.84
C CYS A 154 5.30 4.66 16.24
N SER A 155 4.49 3.59 16.22
CA SER A 155 4.80 2.30 15.62
C SER A 155 3.91 2.00 14.41
N LEU A 156 4.39 1.13 13.54
CA LEU A 156 3.58 0.53 12.48
C LEU A 156 2.78 -0.64 13.04
N GLU A 157 1.51 -0.73 12.67
CA GLU A 157 0.59 -1.76 13.15
C GLU A 157 -0.25 -2.34 12.02
N LEU A 158 -0.67 -3.59 12.18
CA LEU A 158 -1.68 -4.19 11.31
C LEU A 158 -3.05 -4.14 11.96
N LYS A 159 -3.99 -3.53 11.25
CA LYS A 159 -5.40 -3.60 11.59
C LYS A 159 -6.08 -4.61 10.67
N TRP A 160 -6.58 -5.67 11.28
CA TRP A 160 -7.30 -6.73 10.57
C TRP A 160 -8.45 -6.14 9.73
N PRO A 161 -8.67 -6.62 8.49
CA PRO A 161 -7.98 -7.75 7.84
C PRO A 161 -6.80 -7.36 6.94
N ASN A 162 -6.59 -6.08 6.63
CA ASN A 162 -5.75 -5.71 5.50
C ASN A 162 -5.19 -4.28 5.56
N ASP A 163 -5.22 -3.62 6.71
CA ASP A 163 -4.80 -2.23 6.80
C ASP A 163 -3.49 -2.09 7.57
N VAL A 164 -2.60 -1.24 7.05
CA VAL A 164 -1.39 -0.81 7.75
C VAL A 164 -1.68 0.53 8.40
N PHE A 165 -1.41 0.63 9.70
CA PHE A 165 -1.62 1.81 10.52
C PHE A 165 -0.29 2.33 11.05
N CYS A 166 -0.22 3.63 11.28
CA CYS A 166 0.86 4.30 11.98
C CYS A 166 0.24 5.34 12.92
N HIS A 167 0.50 5.22 14.22
CA HIS A 167 -0.02 6.15 15.24
C HIS A 167 -1.56 6.39 15.12
N GLY A 168 -2.32 5.31 15.02
CA GLY A 168 -3.79 5.35 14.92
C GLY A 168 -4.36 5.84 13.58
N LEU A 169 -3.50 6.22 12.62
CA LEU A 169 -3.91 6.65 11.28
C LEU A 169 -3.62 5.56 10.26
N LYS A 170 -4.52 5.39 9.29
CA LYS A 170 -4.34 4.45 8.19
C LYS A 170 -3.25 4.97 7.25
N LEU A 171 -2.16 4.21 7.14
CA LEU A 171 -1.04 4.48 6.24
C LEU A 171 -1.24 3.82 4.88
N GLY A 172 -1.79 2.60 4.87
CA GLY A 172 -1.86 1.77 3.68
C GLY A 172 -2.96 0.72 3.77
N GLY A 173 -3.18 0.02 2.67
CA GLY A 173 -4.10 -1.11 2.59
C GLY A 173 -3.58 -2.12 1.61
N LEU A 174 -3.88 -3.39 1.86
CA LEU A 174 -3.53 -4.49 1.00
C LEU A 174 -4.80 -5.07 0.35
N LEU A 175 -4.64 -5.67 -0.82
CA LEU A 175 -5.71 -6.36 -1.54
C LEU A 175 -5.14 -7.59 -2.27
N SER A 176 -5.53 -8.78 -1.80
CA SER A 176 -5.27 -10.05 -2.48
C SER A 176 -6.43 -10.38 -3.41
N GLU A 177 -6.12 -10.81 -4.62
CA GLU A 177 -7.06 -11.26 -5.66
C GLU A 177 -6.61 -12.59 -6.28
#